data_AF-A0A372Q2A9-F1
#
_entry.id   AF-A0A372Q2A9-F1
#
_cell.length_a   1.000
_cell.length_b   1.000
_cell.length_c   1.000
_cell.angle_alpha   90.00
_cell.angle_beta   90.00
_cell.angle_gamma   90.00
#
_symmetry.space_group_name_H-M   'P 1'
#
loop_
_entity.id
_entity.type
_entity.pdbx_description
1 polymer ?
#
loop_
_entity_poly.entity_id
_entity_poly.type
_entity_poly.pdbx_seq_one_letter_code
_entity_poly.pdbx_strand_id
1 'polypeptide(L)'
;MSITLLCLVKENTLANAFPVDIDKDQLVGHLKEAIKAKNLQTFSNVDAKDIKLWKVPISDDHVNPLNNLSLENSEELLAIRKILKYFHDSPPEKHIYVIVSPPEFTTTSSCKQELLDQVASLQALLNKSTHGIYKIVGRETL
;
A
#
# COMPACT_ATOMS: atom_id res chain seq x y z
N MET A 1 -2.85 -25.73 14.30
CA MET A 1 -3.43 -26.15 13.00
C MET A 1 -3.23 -25.00 12.03
N SER A 2 -2.68 -25.22 10.83
CA SER A 2 -2.41 -24.14 9.87
C SER A 2 -3.62 -23.76 9.01
N ILE A 3 -3.59 -22.53 8.50
CA ILE A 3 -4.53 -21.94 7.56
C ILE A 3 -3.77 -21.11 6.53
N THR A 4 -4.22 -21.13 5.28
CA THR A 4 -3.71 -20.26 4.22
C THR A 4 -4.68 -19.12 4.01
N LEU A 5 -4.21 -17.88 4.19
CA LEU A 5 -4.98 -16.66 4.00
C LEU A 5 -4.55 -15.96 2.71
N LEU A 6 -5.49 -15.72 1.80
CA LEU A 6 -5.26 -14.88 0.63
C LEU A 6 -5.30 -13.41 1.05
N CYS A 7 -4.14 -12.77 0.92
CA CYS A 7 -3.88 -11.40 1.32
C CYS A 7 -3.75 -10.53 0.08
N LEU A 8 -4.29 -9.32 0.13
CA LEU A 8 -4.19 -8.34 -0.94
C LEU A 8 -3.88 -6.97 -0.37
N VAL A 9 -2.91 -6.28 -0.96
CA VAL A 9 -2.60 -4.90 -0.60
C VAL A 9 -3.71 -3.98 -1.10
N LYS A 10 -4.19 -3.07 -0.25
CA LYS A 10 -5.20 -2.06 -0.59
C LYS A 10 -4.77 -1.31 -1.88
N GLU A 11 -5.73 -1.01 -2.75
CA GLU A 11 -5.53 -0.34 -4.06
C GLU A 11 -4.72 -1.13 -5.10
N ASN A 12 -4.50 -2.43 -4.85
CA ASN A 12 -3.88 -3.33 -5.82
C ASN A 12 -4.95 -4.18 -6.56
N THR A 13 -4.55 -4.92 -7.60
CA THR A 13 -5.45 -5.81 -8.36
C THR A 13 -5.52 -7.22 -7.74
N LEU A 14 -6.64 -7.94 -7.96
CA LEU A 14 -6.80 -9.33 -7.47
C LEU A 14 -5.66 -10.25 -7.93
N ALA A 15 -5.09 -10.01 -9.12
CA ALA A 15 -3.97 -10.78 -9.66
C ALA A 15 -2.69 -10.68 -8.79
N ASN A 16 -2.57 -9.64 -7.97
CA ASN A 16 -1.45 -9.42 -7.05
C ASN A 16 -1.75 -9.93 -5.64
N ALA A 17 -2.88 -10.62 -5.42
CA ALA A 17 -3.14 -11.31 -4.18
C ALA A 17 -2.12 -12.44 -3.97
N PHE A 18 -1.72 -12.65 -2.72
CA PHE A 18 -0.72 -13.64 -2.36
C PHE A 18 -1.15 -14.47 -1.15
N PRO A 19 -0.84 -15.77 -1.12
CA PRO A 19 -1.16 -16.63 0.00
C PRO A 19 -0.17 -16.41 1.15
N VAL A 20 -0.66 -16.43 2.39
CA VAL A 20 0.14 -16.45 3.61
C VAL A 20 -0.28 -17.62 4.47
N ASP A 21 0.67 -18.50 4.79
CA ASP A 21 0.45 -19.66 5.65
C ASP A 21 0.75 -19.27 7.09
N ILE A 22 -0.17 -19.56 8.00
CA ILE A 22 -0.04 -19.23 9.42
C ILE A 22 -0.73 -20.27 10.30
N ASP A 23 -0.25 -20.47 11.53
CA ASP A 23 -0.99 -21.30 12.49
C ASP A 23 -2.17 -20.53 13.08
N LYS A 24 -3.34 -21.18 13.17
CA LYS A 24 -4.55 -20.60 13.73
C LYS A 24 -4.39 -20.16 15.20
N ASP A 25 -3.50 -20.80 15.96
CA ASP A 25 -3.21 -20.43 17.34
C ASP A 25 -2.27 -19.24 17.48
N GLN A 26 -1.60 -18.83 16.39
CA GLN A 26 -0.77 -17.64 16.39
C GLN A 26 -1.61 -16.36 16.45
N LEU A 27 -0.96 -15.30 16.92
CA LEU A 27 -1.53 -13.96 16.96
C LEU A 27 -1.51 -13.30 15.58
N VAL A 28 -2.44 -12.37 15.34
CA VAL A 28 -2.43 -11.50 14.16
C VAL A 28 -1.11 -10.74 14.02
N GLY A 29 -0.39 -10.45 15.11
CA GLY A 29 0.97 -9.90 15.03
C GLY A 29 1.91 -10.73 14.15
N HIS A 30 1.88 -12.06 14.27
CA HIS A 30 2.67 -12.97 13.44
C HIS A 30 2.22 -12.93 11.97
N LEU A 31 0.92 -12.73 11.72
CA LEU A 31 0.40 -12.53 10.36
C LEU A 31 0.98 -11.27 9.72
N LYS A 32 1.07 -10.17 10.46
CA LYS A 32 1.67 -8.92 9.96
C LYS A 32 3.15 -9.12 9.58
N GLU A 33 3.90 -9.87 10.39
CA GLU A 33 5.29 -10.21 10.10
C GLU A 33 5.42 -11.10 8.85
N ALA A 34 4.59 -12.14 8.74
CA ALA A 34 4.58 -13.03 7.58
C ALA A 34 4.22 -12.30 6.29
N ILE A 35 3.25 -11.37 6.33
CA ILE A 35 2.87 -10.50 5.21
C ILE A 35 4.05 -9.62 4.80
N LYS A 36 4.71 -8.96 5.76
CA LYS A 36 5.90 -8.13 5.49
C LYS A 36 7.01 -8.94 4.84
N ALA A 37 7.26 -10.17 5.31
CA ALA A 37 8.28 -11.05 4.77
C ALA A 37 7.98 -11.49 3.33
N LYS A 38 6.70 -11.70 2.98
CA LYS A 38 6.29 -12.07 1.61
C LYS A 38 6.34 -10.91 0.62
N ASN A 39 6.11 -9.68 1.09
CA ASN A 39 6.05 -8.51 0.22
C ASN A 39 7.02 -7.41 0.68
N LEU A 40 8.31 -7.77 0.70
CA LEU A 40 9.38 -6.88 1.15
C LEU A 40 9.47 -5.59 0.34
N GLN A 41 9.16 -5.61 -0.96
CA GLN A 41 9.22 -4.41 -1.79
C GLN A 41 8.19 -3.36 -1.36
N THR A 42 6.96 -3.78 -1.02
CA THR A 42 5.91 -2.87 -0.56
C THR A 42 6.11 -2.43 0.89
N PHE A 43 6.66 -3.30 1.74
CA PHE A 43 6.73 -3.06 3.20
C PHE A 43 8.17 -2.91 3.73
N SER A 44 9.17 -2.64 2.88
CA SER A 44 10.58 -2.54 3.30
C SER A 44 10.79 -1.51 4.41
N ASN A 45 10.08 -0.40 4.32
CA ASN A 45 10.21 0.75 5.22
C ASN A 45 9.05 0.82 6.25
N VAL A 46 8.24 -0.23 6.35
CA VAL A 46 7.09 -0.30 7.26
C VAL A 46 7.40 -1.24 8.40
N ASP A 47 7.22 -0.81 9.65
CA ASP A 47 7.21 -1.76 10.76
C ASP A 47 5.94 -2.62 10.71
N ALA A 48 6.09 -3.93 10.97
CA ALA A 48 4.95 -4.84 10.94
C ALA A 48 3.80 -4.38 11.85
N LYS A 49 4.10 -3.70 12.96
CA LYS A 49 3.10 -3.16 13.88
C LYS A 49 2.16 -2.12 13.23
N ASP A 50 2.69 -1.35 12.26
CA ASP A 50 2.02 -0.24 11.60
C ASP A 50 1.14 -0.69 10.41
N ILE A 51 1.30 -1.94 9.97
CA ILE A 51 0.44 -2.56 8.96
C ILE A 51 -0.96 -2.75 9.56
N LYS A 52 -2.01 -2.24 8.90
CA LYS A 52 -3.39 -2.50 9.28
C LYS A 52 -3.95 -3.64 8.45
N LEU A 53 -4.60 -4.58 9.10
CA LEU A 53 -5.17 -5.76 8.46
C LEU A 53 -6.68 -5.75 8.66
N TRP A 54 -7.42 -6.02 7.59
CA TRP A 54 -8.87 -5.98 7.58
C TRP A 54 -9.43 -7.29 7.06
N LYS A 55 -10.43 -7.82 7.75
CA LYS A 55 -11.17 -8.99 7.30
C LYS A 55 -12.26 -8.57 6.33
N VAL A 56 -12.20 -9.09 5.11
CA VAL A 56 -13.21 -8.84 4.08
C VAL A 56 -13.66 -10.16 3.46
N PRO A 57 -14.94 -10.34 3.14
CA PRO A 57 -15.40 -11.47 2.35
C PRO A 57 -15.51 -11.06 0.88
N ILE A 58 -14.39 -11.02 0.14
CA ILE A 58 -14.42 -10.70 -1.30
C ILE A 58 -14.40 -12.01 -2.08
N SER A 59 -15.52 -12.33 -2.73
CA SER A 59 -15.58 -13.41 -3.73
C SER A 59 -14.90 -13.00 -5.03
N ASP A 60 -14.29 -13.98 -5.70
CA ASP A 60 -13.76 -13.88 -7.07
C ASP A 60 -14.84 -13.45 -8.07
N ASP A 61 -16.11 -13.74 -7.77
CA ASP A 61 -17.26 -13.35 -8.60
C ASP A 61 -17.55 -11.83 -8.57
N HIS A 62 -16.94 -11.09 -7.65
CA HIS A 62 -17.16 -9.64 -7.54
C HIS A 62 -16.18 -8.87 -8.43
N VAL A 63 -16.65 -8.55 -9.63
CA VAL A 63 -16.00 -7.69 -10.65
C VAL A 63 -15.90 -6.21 -10.25
N ASN A 64 -16.02 -5.87 -8.96
CA ASN A 64 -16.02 -4.48 -8.54
C ASN A 64 -14.57 -4.00 -8.36
N PRO A 65 -14.20 -2.82 -8.89
CA PRO A 65 -12.85 -2.30 -8.75
C PRO A 65 -12.55 -2.09 -7.26
N LEU A 66 -11.51 -2.78 -6.78
CA LEU A 66 -11.00 -2.75 -5.40
C LEU A 66 -10.74 -1.33 -4.88
N ASN A 67 -10.61 -0.36 -5.79
CA ASN A 67 -10.43 1.06 -5.54
C ASN A 67 -11.61 1.69 -4.78
N ASN A 68 -12.81 1.11 -4.84
CA ASN A 68 -14.01 1.59 -4.13
C ASN A 68 -14.43 0.68 -2.96
N LEU A 69 -13.56 -0.21 -2.50
CA LEU A 69 -13.88 -1.08 -1.37
C LEU A 69 -14.02 -0.26 -0.08
N SER A 70 -15.26 0.04 0.33
CA SER A 70 -15.50 0.70 1.62
C SER A 70 -15.19 -0.28 2.76
N LEU A 71 -14.12 0.02 3.49
CA LEU A 71 -13.73 -0.70 4.71
C LEU A 71 -14.55 -0.30 5.94
N GLU A 72 -15.52 0.63 5.82
CA GLU A 72 -16.32 1.12 6.96
C GLU A 72 -17.05 0.00 7.71
N ASN A 73 -17.48 -1.05 7.00
CA ASN A 73 -18.18 -2.18 7.61
C ASN A 73 -17.28 -3.40 7.82
N SER A 74 -15.97 -3.27 7.57
CA SER A 74 -15.02 -4.38 7.67
C SER A 74 -14.40 -4.47 9.07
N GLU A 75 -14.13 -5.69 9.53
CA GLU A 75 -13.56 -5.92 10.85
C GLU A 75 -12.04 -5.78 10.82
N GLU A 76 -11.48 -4.88 11.64
CA GLU A 76 -10.02 -4.77 11.80
C GLU A 76 -9.45 -5.96 12.60
N LEU A 77 -8.40 -6.57 12.05
CA LEU A 77 -7.65 -7.65 12.70
C LEU A 77 -6.64 -7.06 13.69
N LEU A 78 -6.95 -7.18 14.98
CA LEU A 78 -6.12 -6.67 16.06
C LEU A 78 -4.95 -7.62 16.35
N ALA A 79 -3.74 -7.06 16.45
CA ALA A 79 -2.49 -7.81 16.64
C ALA A 79 -2.50 -8.76 17.84
N ILE A 80 -3.26 -8.44 18.89
CA ILE A 80 -3.36 -9.20 20.15
C ILE A 80 -4.29 -10.42 20.07
N ARG A 81 -5.10 -10.53 19.02
CA ARG A 81 -6.08 -11.61 18.88
C ARG A 81 -5.46 -12.76 18.08
N LYS A 82 -5.88 -13.98 18.42
CA LYS A 82 -5.52 -15.18 17.64
C LYS A 82 -6.20 -15.17 16.27
N ILE A 83 -5.54 -15.77 15.28
CA ILE A 83 -6.10 -15.98 13.93
C ILE A 83 -7.40 -16.78 13.99
N LEU A 84 -7.43 -17.83 14.82
CA LEU A 84 -8.61 -18.68 15.01
C LEU A 84 -9.87 -17.86 15.31
N LYS A 85 -9.79 -16.79 16.11
CA LYS A 85 -10.94 -15.96 16.49
C LYS A 85 -11.66 -15.34 15.28
N TYR A 86 -10.91 -15.04 14.23
CA TYR A 86 -11.43 -14.42 13.01
C TYR A 86 -11.77 -15.44 11.92
N PHE A 87 -11.02 -16.54 11.91
CA PHE A 87 -11.07 -17.62 10.94
C PHE A 87 -11.26 -18.97 11.67
N HIS A 88 -12.42 -19.16 12.31
CA HIS A 88 -12.78 -20.42 12.98
C HIS A 88 -12.77 -21.56 11.95
N ASP A 89 -13.60 -21.41 10.93
CA ASP A 89 -13.70 -22.36 9.83
C ASP A 89 -12.63 -22.09 8.78
N SER A 90 -12.25 -23.14 8.05
CA SER A 90 -11.37 -22.95 6.90
C SER A 90 -12.11 -22.06 5.89
N PRO A 91 -11.52 -20.93 5.49
CA PRO A 91 -12.09 -20.11 4.45
C PRO A 91 -12.32 -20.96 3.19
N PRO A 92 -13.44 -20.75 2.46
CA PRO A 92 -13.62 -21.27 1.12
C PRO A 92 -12.39 -21.03 0.23
N GLU A 93 -12.13 -21.94 -0.71
CA GLU A 93 -11.11 -21.69 -1.73
C GLU A 93 -11.51 -20.48 -2.59
N LYS A 94 -10.51 -19.72 -3.07
CA LYS A 94 -10.61 -18.64 -4.08
C LYS A 94 -11.19 -17.28 -3.66
N HIS A 95 -11.32 -16.97 -2.39
CA HIS A 95 -11.76 -15.63 -1.97
C HIS A 95 -10.61 -14.86 -1.31
N ILE A 96 -10.63 -13.53 -1.44
CA ILE A 96 -9.72 -12.68 -0.67
C ILE A 96 -10.35 -12.43 0.69
N TYR A 97 -9.57 -12.74 1.73
CA TYR A 97 -10.00 -12.67 3.12
C TYR A 97 -9.39 -11.52 3.89
N VAL A 98 -8.21 -11.07 3.46
CA VAL A 98 -7.41 -10.09 4.19
C VAL A 98 -7.00 -8.96 3.25
N ILE A 99 -7.46 -7.75 3.56
CA ILE A 99 -6.90 -6.52 2.97
C ILE A 99 -5.79 -6.02 3.87
N VAL A 100 -4.63 -5.87 3.27
CA VAL A 100 -3.43 -5.30 3.88
C VAL A 100 -3.41 -3.82 3.53
N SER A 101 -3.79 -2.98 4.48
CA SER A 101 -3.54 -1.55 4.36
C SER A 101 -2.13 -1.28 4.88
N PRO A 102 -1.22 -0.76 4.06
CA PRO A 102 -0.03 -0.13 4.63
C PRO A 102 -0.48 0.94 5.64
N PRO A 103 0.37 1.33 6.61
CA PRO A 103 0.13 2.57 7.30
C PRO A 103 -0.14 3.63 6.23
N GLU A 104 -1.07 4.55 6.51
CA GLU A 104 -1.08 5.80 5.77
C GLU A 104 0.27 6.43 6.04
N PHE A 105 1.23 6.06 5.21
CA PHE A 105 2.36 6.90 4.98
C PHE A 105 1.70 8.22 4.61
N THR A 106 1.94 9.22 5.43
CA THR A 106 2.10 10.56 4.91
C THR A 106 3.23 10.49 3.88
N THR A 107 2.97 9.88 2.71
CA THR A 107 3.82 9.94 1.53
C THR A 107 3.66 11.35 0.99
N THR A 108 4.19 12.30 1.74
CA THR A 108 4.27 13.72 1.41
C THR A 108 5.62 14.25 1.85
N SER A 109 6.61 13.40 2.14
CA SER A 109 7.98 13.87 2.36
C SER A 109 8.94 13.28 1.34
N SER A 110 9.46 12.06 1.46
CA SER A 110 10.62 11.67 0.62
C SER A 110 10.39 11.70 -0.91
N CYS A 111 9.41 10.96 -1.46
CA CYS A 111 9.19 10.93 -2.92
C CYS A 111 8.58 12.25 -3.46
N LYS A 112 7.69 12.89 -2.68
CA LYS A 112 7.12 14.19 -3.05
C LYS A 112 8.16 15.30 -3.02
N GLN A 113 9.07 15.30 -2.04
CA GLN A 113 10.13 16.29 -1.92
C GLN A 113 11.12 16.15 -3.08
N GLU A 114 11.49 14.94 -3.46
CA GLU A 114 12.34 14.72 -4.63
C GLU A 114 11.70 15.21 -5.93
N LEU A 115 10.38 15.01 -6.10
CA LEU A 115 9.63 15.58 -7.22
C LEU A 115 9.54 17.12 -7.12
N LEU A 116 9.34 17.69 -5.93
CA LEU A 116 9.29 19.14 -5.72
C LEU A 116 10.65 19.80 -5.98
N ASP A 117 11.75 19.17 -5.56
CA ASP A 117 13.12 19.64 -5.79
C ASP A 117 13.47 19.58 -7.28
N GLN A 118 13.03 18.52 -7.99
CA GLN A 118 13.16 18.45 -9.45
C GLN A 118 12.36 19.55 -10.16
N VAL A 119 11.12 19.81 -9.71
CA VAL A 119 10.29 20.90 -10.26
C VAL A 119 10.93 22.27 -9.98
N ALA A 120 11.46 22.49 -8.78
CA ALA A 120 12.14 23.74 -8.42
C ALA A 120 13.41 23.96 -9.25
N SER A 121 14.21 22.91 -9.47
CA SER A 121 15.40 22.95 -10.32
C SER A 121 15.05 23.28 -11.78
N LEU A 122 14.00 22.65 -12.33
CA LEU A 122 13.50 22.93 -13.68
C LEU A 122 12.98 24.37 -13.81
N GLN A 123 12.27 24.90 -12.81
CA GLN A 123 11.81 26.28 -12.79
C GLN A 123 12.98 27.28 -12.77
N ALA A 124 14.03 27.02 -11.99
CA ALA A 124 15.22 27.86 -11.96
C ALA A 124 15.97 27.88 -13.31
N LEU A 125 16.05 26.73 -14.00
CA LEU A 125 16.64 26.63 -15.33
C LEU A 125 15.83 27.41 -16.38
N LEU A 126 14.51 27.31 -16.36
CA LEU A 126 13.63 28.07 -17.26
C LEU A 126 13.74 29.59 -17.02
N ASN A 127 13.76 30.03 -15.76
CA ASN A 127 13.91 31.45 -15.41
C ASN A 127 15.28 32.03 -15.79
N LYS A 128 16.34 31.21 -15.74
CA LYS A 128 17.67 31.61 -16.21
C LYS A 128 17.73 31.70 -17.74
N SER A 129 17.05 30.77 -18.44
CA SER A 129 16.96 30.77 -19.91
C SER A 129 16.20 31.99 -20.43
N THR A 130 15.06 32.33 -19.82
CA THR A 130 14.29 33.53 -20.19
C THR A 130 15.10 34.81 -19.95
N HIS A 131 15.79 34.93 -18.80
CA HIS A 131 16.68 36.07 -18.54
C HIS A 131 17.87 36.18 -19.52
N GLY A 132 18.33 35.05 -20.07
CA GLY A 132 19.33 35.01 -21.14
C GLY A 132 18.79 35.55 -22.48
N ILE A 133 17.56 35.21 -22.84
CA ILE A 133 16.93 35.64 -24.10
C ILE A 133 16.66 37.16 -24.10
N TYR A 134 16.19 37.75 -22.99
CA TYR A 134 15.99 39.21 -22.90
C TYR A 134 17.29 40.02 -23.02
N LYS A 135 18.44 39.44 -22.67
CA LYS A 135 19.76 40.10 -22.82
C LYS A 135 20.32 40.04 -24.25
N ILE A 136 19.89 39.07 -25.05
CA ILE A 136 20.33 38.95 -26.46
C ILE A 136 19.49 39.87 -27.35
N VAL A 137 18.19 40.02 -27.09
CA VAL A 137 17.29 40.91 -27.87
C VAL A 137 17.50 42.40 -27.55
N GLY A 138 17.98 42.76 -26.35
CA GLY A 138 18.25 44.16 -25.96
C GLY A 138 19.55 44.77 -26.49
N ARG A 139 20.28 44.09 -27.39
CA ARG A 139 21.56 44.53 -27.97
C ARG A 139 21.52 44.75 -29.49
N GLU A 140 20.33 44.90 -30.06
CA GLU A 140 20.13 45.29 -31.46
C GLU A 140 19.16 46.47 -31.51
N THR A 141 19.60 47.63 -31.05
CA THR A 141 19.02 48.95 -31.37
C THR A 141 20.02 50.01 -30.92
N LEU A 142 21.10 50.13 -31.70
CA LEU A 142 21.89 51.35 -31.85
C LEU A 142 21.55 51.93 -33.22
#